data_AF-A0A3A8J0I9-F1
#
_entry.id   AF-A0A3A8J0I9-F1
#
_cell.length_a   1.000
_cell.length_b   1.000
_cell.length_c   1.000
_cell.angle_alpha   90.00
_cell.angle_beta   90.00
_cell.angle_gamma   90.00
#
_symmetry.space_group_name_H-M   'P 1'
#
loop_
_entity.id
_entity.type
_entity.pdbx_description
1 polymer ?
#
loop_
_entity_poly.entity_id
_entity_poly.type
_entity_poly.pdbx_seq_one_letter_code
_entity_poly.pdbx_strand_id
1 'polypeptide(L)'
;SYAAFSAGQEPSLPPLPVQYADFAAWQRQWLQGEVLETQLGYWKHQLTGAPSALELPTDRPRPPVQSRRGATVPVSIPSALTDSLRGLAQREGATPFMLLLSAFQLLLSRYSAQDDVSVGSPIAGRTHAEAEGLIGFFVNTLVLRARMQPQDSFRALLAQVRGTTLAAYEHQHVPFEKLVEVLQPSRDLSRSPLFQVMFVLQN
;
A
#
# COMPACT_ATOMS: atom_id res chain seq x y z
N SER A 1 31.00 -11.33 -10.04
CA SER A 1 30.91 -10.12 -9.21
C SER A 1 32.07 -9.19 -9.54
N TYR A 2 32.01 -7.92 -9.15
CA TYR A 2 33.13 -6.97 -9.29
C TYR A 2 34.43 -7.52 -8.67
N ALA A 3 34.33 -8.20 -7.52
CA ALA A 3 35.46 -8.83 -6.84
C ALA A 3 36.18 -9.89 -7.72
N ALA A 4 35.42 -10.74 -8.43
CA ALA A 4 36.01 -11.73 -9.35
C ALA A 4 36.79 -11.03 -10.48
N PHE A 5 36.19 -10.02 -11.11
CA PHE A 5 36.87 -9.24 -12.15
C PHE A 5 38.11 -8.51 -11.62
N SER A 6 38.06 -7.95 -10.42
CA SER A 6 39.21 -7.28 -9.79
C SER A 6 40.38 -8.23 -9.49
N ALA A 7 40.09 -9.54 -9.36
CA ALA A 7 41.07 -10.59 -9.18
C ALA A 7 41.47 -11.30 -10.51
N GLY A 8 41.01 -10.79 -11.67
CA GLY A 8 41.26 -11.41 -12.97
C GLY A 8 40.50 -12.73 -13.19
N GLN A 9 39.46 -12.99 -12.41
CA GLN A 9 38.64 -14.19 -12.47
C GLN A 9 37.28 -13.90 -13.13
N GLU A 10 36.71 -14.90 -13.81
CA GLU A 10 35.34 -14.80 -14.30
C GLU A 10 34.32 -14.95 -13.16
N PRO A 11 33.27 -14.11 -13.14
CA PRO A 11 32.13 -14.32 -12.25
C PRO A 11 31.47 -15.68 -12.45
N SER A 12 31.48 -16.52 -11.41
CA SER A 12 30.51 -17.61 -11.32
C SER A 12 29.30 -17.12 -10.54
N LEU A 13 28.17 -16.95 -11.23
CA LEU A 13 26.88 -16.67 -10.62
C LEU A 13 25.92 -17.81 -10.97
N PRO A 14 25.09 -18.28 -10.01
CA PRO A 14 24.08 -19.26 -10.33
C PRO A 14 23.11 -18.67 -11.37
N PRO A 15 22.65 -19.47 -12.35
CA PRO A 15 21.64 -19.01 -13.30
C PRO A 15 20.34 -18.69 -12.55
N LEU A 16 19.62 -17.67 -13.02
CA LEU A 16 18.31 -17.35 -12.50
C LEU A 16 17.30 -18.42 -12.95
N PRO A 17 16.47 -18.97 -12.05
CA PRO A 17 15.50 -20.01 -12.38
C PRO A 17 14.35 -19.49 -13.27
N VAL A 18 14.06 -18.19 -13.21
CA VAL A 18 13.07 -17.48 -14.04
C VAL A 18 13.58 -16.09 -14.40
N GLN A 19 13.01 -15.48 -15.43
CA GLN A 19 13.21 -14.10 -15.82
C GLN A 19 11.96 -13.26 -15.50
N TYR A 20 12.11 -11.93 -15.48
CA TYR A 20 10.96 -11.03 -15.28
C TYR A 20 9.86 -11.21 -16.36
N ALA A 21 10.26 -11.56 -17.59
CA ALA A 21 9.32 -11.87 -18.67
C ALA A 21 8.44 -13.09 -18.35
N ASP A 22 9.00 -14.10 -17.69
CA ASP A 22 8.26 -15.30 -17.28
C ASP A 22 7.24 -14.95 -16.20
N PHE A 23 7.63 -14.12 -15.22
CA PHE A 23 6.72 -13.60 -14.20
C PHE A 23 5.55 -12.81 -14.83
N ALA A 24 5.83 -11.90 -15.77
CA ALA A 24 4.81 -11.11 -16.43
C ALA A 24 3.84 -11.97 -17.27
N ALA A 25 4.37 -12.98 -17.96
CA ALA A 25 3.55 -13.93 -18.71
C ALA A 25 2.66 -14.76 -17.79
N TRP A 26 3.22 -15.28 -16.69
CA TRP A 26 2.48 -16.02 -15.66
C TRP A 26 1.37 -15.15 -15.05
N GLN A 27 1.67 -13.92 -14.61
CA GLN A 27 0.69 -13.04 -13.99
C GLN A 27 -0.48 -12.78 -14.93
N ARG A 28 -0.20 -12.52 -16.21
CA ARG A 28 -1.24 -12.30 -17.23
C ARG A 28 -2.10 -13.54 -17.46
N GLN A 29 -1.51 -14.73 -17.45
CA GLN A 29 -2.23 -15.98 -17.67
C GLN A 29 -3.03 -16.43 -16.44
N TRP A 30 -2.56 -16.11 -15.23
CA TRP A 30 -3.28 -16.44 -14.00
C TRP A 30 -4.39 -15.43 -13.71
N LEU A 31 -4.13 -14.12 -13.88
CA LEU A 31 -5.08 -13.06 -13.60
C LEU A 31 -6.03 -12.80 -14.79
N GLN A 32 -6.84 -13.80 -15.11
CA GLN A 32 -7.86 -13.73 -16.16
C GLN A 32 -9.12 -14.53 -15.77
N GLY A 33 -10.21 -14.35 -16.52
CA GLY A 33 -11.47 -15.05 -16.28
C GLY A 33 -11.99 -14.85 -14.85
N GLU A 34 -12.43 -15.94 -14.20
CA GLU A 34 -13.03 -15.92 -12.87
C GLU A 34 -12.10 -15.37 -11.78
N VAL A 35 -10.78 -15.62 -11.88
CA VAL A 35 -9.80 -15.10 -10.92
C VAL A 35 -9.77 -13.58 -10.97
N LEU A 36 -9.69 -13.01 -12.18
CA LEU A 36 -9.71 -11.56 -12.36
C LEU A 36 -11.03 -10.95 -11.86
N GLU A 37 -12.17 -11.57 -12.18
CA GLU A 37 -13.48 -11.07 -11.75
C GLU A 37 -13.65 -11.11 -10.23
N THR A 38 -13.19 -12.17 -9.57
CA THR A 38 -13.20 -12.28 -8.10
C THR A 38 -12.33 -11.18 -7.49
N GLN A 39 -11.12 -11.02 -8.00
CA GLN A 39 -10.16 -10.04 -7.52
C GLN A 39 -10.66 -8.60 -7.70
N LEU A 40 -11.19 -8.27 -8.89
CA LEU A 40 -11.78 -6.96 -9.16
C LEU A 40 -13.08 -6.75 -8.38
N GLY A 41 -13.88 -7.79 -8.17
CA GLY A 41 -15.13 -7.74 -7.40
C GLY A 41 -14.90 -7.26 -5.98
N TYR A 42 -13.88 -7.80 -5.29
CA TYR A 42 -13.46 -7.30 -3.98
C TYR A 42 -13.12 -5.81 -4.01
N TRP A 43 -12.25 -5.38 -4.93
CA TRP A 43 -11.80 -3.98 -4.97
C TRP A 43 -12.92 -3.00 -5.34
N LYS A 44 -13.81 -3.38 -6.27
CA LYS A 44 -15.00 -2.61 -6.59
C LYS A 44 -15.85 -2.43 -5.34
N HIS A 45 -16.17 -3.51 -4.62
CA HIS A 45 -16.95 -3.43 -3.40
C HIS A 45 -16.27 -2.56 -2.33
N GLN A 46 -15.00 -2.81 -2.05
CA GLN A 46 -14.22 -2.12 -1.04
C GLN A 46 -14.10 -0.60 -1.30
N LEU A 47 -13.95 -0.20 -2.56
CA LEU A 47 -13.72 1.20 -2.96
C LEU A 47 -15.00 1.91 -3.44
N THR A 48 -16.15 1.23 -3.46
CA THR A 48 -17.42 1.84 -3.83
C THR A 48 -17.78 2.99 -2.89
N GLY A 49 -18.07 4.16 -3.48
CA GLY A 49 -18.41 5.37 -2.72
C GLY A 49 -17.27 5.91 -1.86
N ALA A 50 -16.02 5.52 -2.11
CA ALA A 50 -14.87 6.19 -1.48
C ALA A 50 -14.87 7.67 -1.86
N PRO A 51 -14.53 8.59 -0.94
CA PRO A 51 -14.34 9.99 -1.28
C PRO A 51 -13.34 10.14 -2.43
N SER A 52 -13.65 11.02 -3.37
CA SER A 52 -12.76 11.29 -4.52
C SER A 52 -11.44 11.92 -4.09
N ALA A 53 -11.41 12.57 -2.93
CA ALA A 53 -10.25 13.25 -2.39
C ALA A 53 -10.25 13.28 -0.85
N LEU A 54 -9.05 13.23 -0.29
CA LEU A 54 -8.76 13.60 1.09
C LEU A 54 -8.54 15.12 1.16
N GLU A 55 -9.32 15.80 1.99
CA GLU A 55 -9.31 17.26 2.16
C GLU A 55 -8.50 17.65 3.41
N LEU A 56 -7.19 17.48 3.33
CA LEU A 56 -6.29 17.93 4.39
C LEU A 56 -6.21 19.47 4.45
N PRO A 57 -6.06 20.06 5.64
CA PRO A 57 -5.78 21.47 5.77
C PRO A 57 -4.44 21.79 5.09
N THR A 58 -4.42 22.82 4.25
CA THR A 58 -3.24 23.24 3.48
C THR A 58 -2.99 24.72 3.66
N ASP A 59 -1.71 25.11 3.74
CA ASP A 59 -1.32 26.52 3.90
C ASP A 59 -1.56 27.36 2.64
N ARG A 60 -1.72 26.70 1.48
CA ARG A 60 -1.91 27.34 0.17
C ARG A 60 -2.94 26.55 -0.64
N PRO A 61 -3.70 27.23 -1.52
CA PRO A 61 -4.64 26.55 -2.39
C PRO A 61 -3.94 25.52 -3.28
N ARG A 62 -4.63 24.41 -3.55
CA ARG A 62 -4.13 23.35 -4.43
C ARG A 62 -3.95 23.89 -5.86
N PRO A 63 -2.77 23.77 -6.48
CA PRO A 63 -2.58 24.17 -7.88
C PRO A 63 -3.31 23.21 -8.83
N PRO A 64 -3.72 23.65 -10.03
CA PRO A 64 -4.41 22.79 -11.00
C PRO A 64 -3.55 21.64 -11.54
N VAL A 65 -2.22 21.74 -11.41
CA VAL A 65 -1.25 20.71 -11.79
C VAL A 65 -0.25 20.50 -10.67
N GLN A 66 0.04 19.25 -10.34
CA GLN A 66 0.95 18.89 -9.26
C GLN A 66 2.41 19.26 -9.58
N SER A 67 3.08 20.00 -8.67
CA SER A 67 4.48 20.41 -8.86
C SER A 67 5.54 19.37 -8.49
N ARG A 68 5.16 18.30 -7.78
CA ARG A 68 6.01 17.21 -7.26
C ARG A 68 7.19 17.62 -6.35
N ARG A 69 7.35 18.91 -6.03
CA ARG A 69 8.30 19.38 -5.01
C ARG A 69 7.85 18.91 -3.63
N GLY A 70 8.79 18.41 -2.82
CA GLY A 70 8.53 17.90 -1.48
C GLY A 70 9.66 18.22 -0.51
N ALA A 71 9.40 17.98 0.77
CA ALA A 71 10.37 18.09 1.86
C ALA A 71 10.12 16.94 2.85
N THR A 72 11.08 16.71 3.75
CA THR A 72 10.99 15.66 4.77
C THR A 72 11.11 16.30 6.15
N VAL A 73 10.21 15.90 7.06
CA VAL A 73 10.27 16.29 8.47
C VAL A 73 10.44 15.00 9.29
N PRO A 74 11.60 14.77 9.91
CA PRO A 74 11.79 13.59 10.74
C PRO A 74 11.00 13.74 12.05
N VAL A 75 10.36 12.65 12.46
CA VAL A 75 9.66 12.53 13.74
C VAL A 75 10.16 11.26 14.43
N SER A 76 10.50 11.37 15.71
CA SER A 76 10.97 10.24 16.50
C SER A 76 9.92 9.81 17.52
N ILE A 77 9.60 8.51 17.53
CA ILE A 77 8.74 7.89 18.54
C ILE A 77 9.66 7.31 19.62
N PRO A 78 9.54 7.73 20.89
CA PRO A 78 10.36 7.19 21.98
C PRO A 78 10.26 5.67 22.10
N SER A 79 11.35 5.00 22.46
CA SER A 79 11.42 3.52 22.57
C SER A 79 10.33 2.95 23.47
N ALA A 80 10.12 3.55 24.65
CA ALA A 80 9.08 3.11 25.59
C ALA A 80 7.67 3.14 24.98
N LEU A 81 7.39 4.12 24.10
CA LEU A 81 6.13 4.17 23.37
C LEU A 81 6.09 3.08 22.30
N THR A 82 7.16 2.92 21.51
CA THR A 82 7.26 1.86 20.50
C THR A 82 7.04 0.46 21.09
N ASP A 83 7.64 0.16 22.24
CA ASP A 83 7.45 -1.12 22.93
C ASP A 83 6.01 -1.31 23.42
N SER A 84 5.40 -0.24 23.95
CA SER A 84 4.00 -0.25 24.35
C SER A 84 3.06 -0.49 23.17
N LEU A 85 3.35 0.12 22.01
CA LEU A 85 2.60 -0.06 20.77
C LEU A 85 2.76 -1.49 20.24
N ARG A 86 3.98 -2.06 20.26
CA ARG A 86 4.22 -3.45 19.87
C ARG A 86 3.43 -4.42 20.77
N GLY A 87 3.43 -4.17 22.07
CA GLY A 87 2.63 -4.95 23.02
C GLY A 87 1.12 -4.84 22.76
N LEU A 88 0.62 -3.66 22.37
CA LEU A 88 -0.78 -3.49 21.97
C LEU A 88 -1.10 -4.27 20.69
N ALA A 89 -0.29 -4.14 19.64
CA ALA A 89 -0.46 -4.87 18.40
C ALA A 89 -0.57 -6.38 18.65
N GLN A 90 0.35 -6.93 19.45
CA GLN A 90 0.34 -8.34 19.80
C GLN A 90 -0.94 -8.78 20.54
N ARG A 91 -1.39 -8.01 21.54
CA ARG A 91 -2.62 -8.32 22.29
C ARG A 91 -3.88 -8.31 21.42
N GLU A 92 -3.92 -7.42 20.43
CA GLU A 92 -5.06 -7.29 19.51
C GLU A 92 -4.91 -8.17 18.24
N GLY A 93 -3.89 -9.03 18.17
CA GLY A 93 -3.65 -9.92 17.02
C GLY A 93 -3.36 -9.19 15.71
N ALA A 94 -2.81 -7.97 15.81
CA ALA A 94 -2.45 -7.10 14.70
C ALA A 94 -0.93 -6.99 14.54
N THR A 95 -0.47 -6.60 13.35
CA THR A 95 0.93 -6.28 13.12
C THR A 95 1.23 -4.82 13.53
N PRO A 96 2.50 -4.45 13.78
CA PRO A 96 2.88 -3.04 13.96
C PRO A 96 2.44 -2.15 12.79
N PHE A 97 2.48 -2.68 11.55
CA PHE A 97 1.98 -2.00 10.37
C PHE A 97 0.50 -1.65 10.50
N MET A 98 -0.35 -2.63 10.82
CA MET A 98 -1.81 -2.41 10.96
C MET A 98 -2.10 -1.39 12.05
N LEU A 99 -1.41 -1.49 13.20
CA LEU A 99 -1.59 -0.55 14.31
C LEU A 99 -1.23 0.89 13.92
N LEU A 100 -0.06 1.09 13.30
CA LEU A 100 0.40 2.41 12.90
C LEU A 100 -0.45 2.98 11.77
N LEU A 101 -0.89 2.14 10.84
CA LEU A 101 -1.84 2.52 9.79
C LEU A 101 -3.18 2.97 10.38
N SER A 102 -3.74 2.26 11.37
CA SER A 102 -4.97 2.67 12.05
C SER A 102 -4.81 4.02 12.75
N ALA A 103 -3.70 4.22 13.45
CA ALA A 103 -3.40 5.50 14.11
C ALA A 103 -3.25 6.64 13.08
N PHE A 104 -2.60 6.35 11.96
CA PHE A 104 -2.41 7.31 10.89
C PHE A 104 -3.72 7.67 10.17
N GLN A 105 -4.55 6.69 9.83
CA GLN A 105 -5.87 6.92 9.24
C GLN A 105 -6.77 7.72 10.21
N LEU A 106 -6.74 7.43 11.51
CA LEU A 106 -7.44 8.22 12.51
C LEU A 106 -6.94 9.67 12.55
N LEU A 107 -5.64 9.89 12.50
CA LEU A 107 -5.05 11.23 12.42
C LEU A 107 -5.56 11.97 11.18
N LEU A 108 -5.51 11.34 10.01
CA LEU A 108 -5.99 11.93 8.76
C LEU A 108 -7.47 12.30 8.86
N SER A 109 -8.31 11.40 9.39
CA SER A 109 -9.74 11.63 9.61
C SER A 109 -10.00 12.86 10.50
N ARG A 110 -9.23 13.01 11.59
CA ARG A 110 -9.37 14.18 12.48
C ARG A 110 -8.96 15.49 11.81
N TYR A 111 -7.91 15.47 10.99
CA TYR A 111 -7.41 16.67 10.32
C TYR A 111 -8.27 17.08 9.13
N SER A 112 -8.80 16.13 8.36
CA SER A 112 -9.66 16.41 7.21
C SER A 112 -11.13 16.54 7.55
N ALA A 113 -11.53 16.22 8.79
CA ALA A 113 -12.93 16.07 9.20
C ALA A 113 -13.73 15.09 8.32
N GLN A 114 -13.05 14.10 7.73
CA GLN A 114 -13.66 13.02 6.96
C GLN A 114 -13.65 11.73 7.78
N ASP A 115 -14.76 11.02 7.78
CA ASP A 115 -14.94 9.73 8.46
C ASP A 115 -14.62 8.54 7.55
N ASP A 116 -14.26 8.78 6.28
CA ASP A 116 -13.89 7.77 5.31
C ASP A 116 -12.56 8.17 4.65
N VAL A 117 -11.51 7.36 4.84
CA VAL A 117 -10.15 7.70 4.42
C VAL A 117 -9.51 6.53 3.68
N SER A 118 -8.94 6.81 2.52
CA SER A 118 -8.14 5.85 1.73
C SER A 118 -6.66 6.23 1.77
N VAL A 119 -5.81 5.25 2.13
CA VAL A 119 -4.35 5.39 2.20
C VAL A 119 -3.71 4.37 1.26
N GLY A 120 -2.78 4.83 0.43
CA GLY A 120 -1.96 3.94 -0.38
C GLY A 120 -0.88 3.26 0.47
N SER A 121 -0.61 1.98 0.23
CA SER A 121 0.53 1.28 0.81
C SER A 121 1.23 0.45 -0.26
N PRO A 122 2.54 0.64 -0.48
CA PRO A 122 3.28 -0.20 -1.40
C PRO A 122 3.46 -1.59 -0.78
N ILE A 123 3.50 -2.59 -1.64
CA ILE A 123 3.87 -3.97 -1.33
C ILE A 123 4.95 -4.42 -2.30
N ALA A 124 5.85 -5.31 -1.84
CA ALA A 124 6.95 -5.77 -2.68
C ALA A 124 6.49 -6.53 -3.93
N GLY A 125 5.29 -7.16 -3.88
CA GLY A 125 4.72 -7.98 -4.96
C GLY A 125 5.54 -9.22 -5.33
N ARG A 126 6.54 -9.57 -4.50
CA ARG A 126 7.37 -10.78 -4.62
C ARG A 126 6.80 -11.89 -3.75
N THR A 127 5.68 -12.47 -4.18
CA THR A 127 4.99 -13.55 -3.44
C THR A 127 5.58 -14.95 -3.72
N HIS A 128 6.47 -15.06 -4.70
CA HIS A 128 7.14 -16.30 -5.11
C HIS A 128 8.63 -16.21 -4.79
N ALA A 129 9.19 -17.26 -4.20
CA ALA A 129 10.60 -17.32 -3.78
C ALA A 129 11.55 -17.10 -4.97
N GLU A 130 11.17 -17.57 -6.15
CA GLU A 130 11.93 -17.45 -7.39
C GLU A 130 12.04 -16.00 -7.87
N ALA A 131 11.17 -15.10 -7.39
CA ALA A 131 11.20 -13.68 -7.70
C ALA A 131 12.07 -12.85 -6.72
N GLU A 132 12.54 -13.42 -5.60
CA GLU A 132 13.31 -12.67 -4.60
C GLU A 132 14.63 -12.12 -5.15
N GLY A 133 15.35 -12.91 -5.94
CA GLY A 133 16.64 -12.53 -6.54
C GLY A 133 16.54 -11.72 -7.83
N LEU A 134 15.33 -11.49 -8.36
CA LEU A 134 15.15 -10.86 -9.67
C LEU A 134 15.24 -9.34 -9.62
N ILE A 135 15.86 -8.77 -10.65
CA ILE A 135 15.74 -7.35 -10.98
C ILE A 135 14.51 -7.18 -11.88
N GLY A 136 13.54 -6.41 -11.42
CA GLY A 136 12.27 -6.20 -12.12
C GLY A 136 11.32 -5.30 -11.32
N PHE A 137 10.24 -4.84 -11.95
CA PHE A 137 9.23 -3.98 -11.32
C PHE A 137 8.10 -4.83 -10.73
N PHE A 138 8.28 -5.27 -9.47
CA PHE A 138 7.30 -6.11 -8.76
C PHE A 138 6.41 -5.31 -7.81
N VAL A 139 6.77 -4.06 -7.50
CA VAL A 139 6.05 -3.26 -6.51
C VAL A 139 4.63 -3.00 -6.99
N ASN A 140 3.66 -3.31 -6.14
CA ASN A 140 2.26 -2.94 -6.34
C ASN A 140 1.81 -2.01 -5.21
N THR A 141 0.69 -1.31 -5.39
CA THR A 141 0.11 -0.42 -4.37
C THR A 141 -1.30 -0.87 -4.01
N LEU A 142 -1.54 -1.07 -2.71
CA LEU A 142 -2.86 -1.37 -2.17
C LEU A 142 -3.54 -0.09 -1.68
N VAL A 143 -4.84 0.03 -1.89
CA VAL A 143 -5.66 1.14 -1.38
C VAL A 143 -6.38 0.68 -0.11
N LEU A 144 -5.84 1.05 1.05
CA LEU A 144 -6.34 0.64 2.35
C LEU A 144 -7.33 1.70 2.86
N ARG A 145 -8.62 1.40 2.73
CA ARG A 145 -9.73 2.27 3.14
C ARG A 145 -10.22 1.93 4.55
N ALA A 146 -10.38 2.94 5.39
CA ALA A 146 -11.00 2.81 6.71
C ALA A 146 -12.18 3.78 6.84
N ARG A 147 -13.21 3.36 7.57
CA ARG A 147 -14.39 4.17 7.90
C ARG A 147 -14.51 4.29 9.41
N MET A 148 -14.38 5.50 9.93
CA MET A 148 -14.45 5.82 11.34
C MET A 148 -15.90 6.13 11.71
N GLN A 149 -16.42 5.52 12.77
CA GLN A 149 -17.68 5.98 13.38
C GLN A 149 -17.38 6.78 14.64
N PRO A 150 -18.09 7.88 14.92
CA PRO A 150 -17.81 8.72 16.10
C PRO A 150 -17.79 7.97 17.43
N GLN A 151 -18.58 6.90 17.55
CA GLN A 151 -18.69 6.06 18.73
C GLN A 151 -17.64 4.92 18.81
N ASP A 152 -16.87 4.69 17.75
CA ASP A 152 -15.93 3.57 17.71
C ASP A 152 -14.70 3.83 18.59
N SER A 153 -14.30 2.81 19.35
CA SER A 153 -13.01 2.84 20.03
C SER A 153 -11.86 2.66 19.03
N PHE A 154 -10.65 3.08 19.41
CA PHE A 154 -9.46 2.79 18.60
C PHE A 154 -9.27 1.28 18.35
N ARG A 155 -9.66 0.42 19.30
CA ARG A 155 -9.57 -1.03 19.12
C ARG A 155 -10.52 -1.55 18.05
N ALA A 156 -11.71 -0.96 17.95
CA ALA A 156 -12.66 -1.29 16.88
C ALA A 156 -12.11 -0.89 15.51
N LEU A 157 -11.52 0.31 15.40
CA LEU A 157 -10.81 0.73 14.19
C LEU A 157 -9.64 -0.19 13.86
N LEU A 158 -8.83 -0.58 14.84
CA LEU A 158 -7.72 -1.52 14.63
C LEU A 158 -8.20 -2.88 14.10
N ALA A 159 -9.29 -3.40 14.65
CA ALA A 159 -9.89 -4.64 14.18
C ALA A 159 -10.39 -4.52 12.72
N GLN A 160 -11.04 -3.41 12.37
CA GLN A 160 -11.47 -3.11 11.01
C GLN A 160 -10.28 -3.04 10.04
N VAL A 161 -9.25 -2.25 10.37
CA VAL A 161 -8.05 -2.08 9.54
C VAL A 161 -7.30 -3.39 9.37
N ARG A 162 -7.20 -4.21 10.43
CA ARG A 162 -6.65 -5.56 10.35
C ARG A 162 -7.42 -6.40 9.32
N GLY A 163 -8.76 -6.43 9.41
CA GLY A 163 -9.61 -7.15 8.46
C GLY A 163 -9.42 -6.67 7.02
N THR A 164 -9.48 -5.35 6.80
CA THR A 164 -9.26 -4.74 5.48
C THR A 164 -7.86 -5.03 4.93
N THR A 165 -6.83 -4.97 5.77
CA THR A 165 -5.44 -5.21 5.35
C THR A 165 -5.23 -6.66 4.93
N LEU A 166 -5.76 -7.62 5.71
CA LEU A 166 -5.67 -9.05 5.37
C LEU A 166 -6.42 -9.36 4.06
N ALA A 167 -7.65 -8.86 3.92
CA ALA A 167 -8.42 -9.02 2.69
C ALA A 167 -7.72 -8.34 1.49
N ALA A 168 -7.08 -7.19 1.68
CA ALA A 168 -6.30 -6.54 0.63
C ALA A 168 -5.08 -7.38 0.21
N TYR A 169 -4.44 -8.10 1.15
CA TYR A 169 -3.35 -9.03 0.83
C TYR A 169 -3.82 -10.26 0.04
N GLU A 170 -5.01 -10.79 0.31
CA GLU A 170 -5.61 -11.87 -0.49
C GLU A 170 -5.91 -11.42 -1.93
N HIS A 171 -6.12 -10.11 -2.13
CA HIS A 171 -6.45 -9.52 -3.42
C HIS A 171 -5.33 -8.66 -4.03
N GLN A 172 -4.09 -8.87 -3.58
CA GLN A 172 -2.96 -7.98 -3.86
C GLN A 172 -2.40 -8.08 -5.28
N HIS A 173 -2.85 -9.06 -6.05
CA HIS A 173 -2.27 -9.36 -7.36
C HIS A 173 -2.85 -8.51 -8.49
N VAL A 174 -3.95 -7.78 -8.24
CA VAL A 174 -4.47 -6.80 -9.20
C VAL A 174 -3.55 -5.59 -9.25
N PRO A 175 -2.96 -5.24 -10.41
CA PRO A 175 -2.16 -4.04 -10.53
C PRO A 175 -2.97 -2.79 -10.19
N PHE A 176 -2.38 -1.86 -9.46
CA PHE A 176 -3.01 -0.58 -9.12
C PHE A 176 -3.55 0.15 -10.36
N GLU A 177 -2.80 0.16 -11.46
CA GLU A 177 -3.21 0.78 -12.72
C GLU A 177 -4.48 0.14 -13.28
N LYS A 178 -4.64 -1.18 -13.14
CA LYS A 178 -5.84 -1.90 -13.57
C LYS A 178 -7.04 -1.53 -12.70
N LEU A 179 -6.84 -1.29 -11.40
CA LEU A 179 -7.88 -0.77 -10.52
C LEU A 179 -8.34 0.62 -10.95
N VAL A 180 -7.40 1.53 -11.27
CA VAL A 180 -7.74 2.87 -11.76
C VAL A 180 -8.51 2.79 -13.09
N GLU A 181 -8.08 1.92 -14.01
CA GLU A 181 -8.74 1.69 -15.31
C GLU A 181 -10.20 1.24 -15.14
N VAL A 182 -10.45 0.30 -14.21
CA VAL A 182 -11.78 -0.32 -14.02
C VAL A 182 -12.70 0.54 -13.16
N LEU A 183 -12.17 1.22 -12.13
CA LEU A 183 -12.97 2.07 -11.24
C LEU A 183 -13.28 3.44 -11.83
N GLN A 184 -12.48 3.88 -12.82
CA GLN A 184 -12.64 5.16 -13.52
C GLN A 184 -12.94 6.34 -12.57
N PRO A 185 -12.09 6.58 -11.54
CA PRO A 185 -12.31 7.70 -10.63
C PRO A 185 -12.29 9.03 -11.39
N SER A 186 -12.97 10.05 -10.86
CA SER A 186 -12.97 11.39 -11.46
C SER A 186 -11.54 11.88 -11.69
N ARG A 187 -11.25 12.26 -12.93
CA ARG A 187 -9.91 12.69 -13.33
C ARG A 187 -9.61 14.08 -12.77
N ASP A 188 -8.59 14.16 -11.92
CA ASP A 188 -8.07 15.41 -11.36
C ASP A 188 -6.55 15.43 -11.55
N LEU A 189 -6.04 16.37 -12.36
CA LEU A 189 -4.60 16.48 -12.65
C LEU A 189 -3.79 17.01 -11.45
N SER A 190 -4.46 17.49 -10.41
CA SER A 190 -3.86 17.97 -9.17
C SER A 190 -3.73 16.90 -8.09
N ARG A 191 -4.29 15.70 -8.30
CA ARG A 191 -4.34 14.61 -7.31
C ARG A 191 -4.05 13.26 -7.93
N SER A 192 -3.44 12.37 -7.15
CA SER A 192 -3.39 10.94 -7.48
C SER A 192 -4.78 10.31 -7.35
N PRO A 193 -5.13 9.35 -8.22
CA PRO A 193 -6.41 8.64 -8.13
C PRO A 193 -6.47 7.76 -6.88
N LEU A 194 -7.67 7.57 -6.33
CA LEU A 194 -8.01 6.67 -5.21
C LEU A 194 -7.43 7.03 -3.83
N PHE A 195 -6.27 7.66 -3.73
CA PHE A 195 -5.69 8.16 -2.47
C PHE A 195 -4.73 9.31 -2.71
N GLN A 196 -4.48 10.14 -1.69
CA GLN A 196 -3.52 11.27 -1.77
C GLN A 196 -2.40 11.19 -0.72
N VAL A 197 -2.44 10.18 0.14
CA VAL A 197 -1.44 9.93 1.18
C VAL A 197 -0.98 8.49 1.09
N MET A 198 0.34 8.29 1.17
CA MET A 198 1.00 6.98 1.18
C MET A 198 1.52 6.69 2.59
N PHE A 199 1.35 5.46 3.05
CA PHE A 199 1.93 4.96 4.30
C PHE A 199 2.89 3.82 4.00
N VAL A 200 4.12 3.90 4.51
CA VAL A 200 5.17 2.89 4.33
C VAL A 200 5.79 2.60 5.69
N LEU A 201 5.83 1.32 6.07
CA LEU A 201 6.63 0.86 7.20
C LEU A 201 7.83 0.08 6.66
N GLN A 202 9.02 0.51 7.05
CA GLN A 202 10.27 -0.19 6.77
C GLN A 202 10.72 -0.87 8.06
N ASN A 203 11.01 -2.18 7.97
CA ASN A 203 11.54 -2.99 9.07
C ASN A 203 13.05 -3.13 8.94
#